data_AF-A0A4P6V5J8-F1
#
_entry.id   AF-A0A4P6V5J8-F1
#
_cell.length_a   1.000
_cell.length_b   1.000
_cell.length_c   1.000
_cell.angle_alpha   90.00
_cell.angle_beta   90.00
_cell.angle_gamma   90.00
#
_symmetry.space_group_name_H-M   'P 1'
#
loop_
_entity.id
_entity.type
_entity.pdbx_description
1 polymer ?
#
loop_
_entity_poly.entity_id
_entity_poly.type
_entity_poly.pdbx_seq_one_letter_code
_entity_poly.pdbx_strand_id
1 'polypeptide(L)'
;MIRRTWQAAMIGLARSATAKRFMQSARATSFLRDKYVAGADISAGSARAVALIKGHGIRSSLFFMGEYVDDPALVAETVGHKLTAAEALAAADLDIHVSVDPTQIGQVVTPDEVEGHARTIAGRIGALAGNRQGVHCLMLDMEDASVTDVTIALHDTLQDAGLPVALTLQAYRRRTWDDMVRQVERGSRIRLVKGAFAAGPDLAFQTQREIKANSRRLIDLMLSSEARERGFYPIIATHDTALHEHAIAAARHNGWEPGTYEFEMLLGVREDVARDLAARGERVRLYVPFGRDWWPHAVRRIGENPRNAVLLARSLVT
;
A
#
# COMPACT_ATOMS: atom_id res chain seq x y z
N MET A 1 6.71 9.09 26.28
CA MET A 1 6.23 7.98 27.15
C MET A 1 4.85 7.48 26.71
N ILE A 2 3.82 8.33 26.69
CA ILE A 2 2.41 8.00 26.32
C ILE A 2 2.26 7.32 24.94
N ARG A 3 3.04 7.74 23.94
CA ARG A 3 2.93 7.20 22.57
C ARG A 3 3.46 5.76 22.43
N ARG A 4 4.49 5.40 23.20
CA ARG A 4 5.09 4.04 23.22
C ARG A 4 4.21 3.07 24.00
N THR A 5 3.64 3.49 25.13
CA THR A 5 2.68 2.68 25.90
C THR A 5 1.37 2.47 25.14
N TRP A 6 0.91 3.49 24.40
CA TRP A 6 -0.23 3.38 23.48
C TRP A 6 0.02 2.38 22.35
N GLN A 7 1.16 2.48 21.64
CA GLN A 7 1.49 1.52 20.58
C GLN A 7 1.63 0.09 21.11
N ALA A 8 2.26 -0.12 22.26
CA ALA A 8 2.39 -1.43 22.88
C ALA A 8 1.02 -2.02 23.27
N ALA A 9 0.11 -1.20 23.82
CA ALA A 9 -1.25 -1.62 24.15
C ALA A 9 -2.06 -2.00 22.89
N MET A 10 -1.95 -1.23 21.80
CA MET A 10 -2.63 -1.53 20.54
C MET A 10 -2.07 -2.78 19.86
N ILE A 11 -0.76 -3.03 19.94
CA ILE A 11 -0.16 -4.29 19.48
C ILE A 11 -0.68 -5.48 20.30
N GLY A 12 -0.80 -5.33 21.63
CA GLY A 12 -1.40 -6.34 22.50
C GLY A 12 -2.87 -6.62 22.15
N LEU A 13 -3.64 -5.56 21.86
CA LEU A 13 -5.05 -5.66 21.47
C LEU A 13 -5.24 -6.32 20.09
N ALA A 14 -4.35 -6.03 19.14
CA ALA A 14 -4.34 -6.64 17.81
C ALA A 14 -4.03 -8.15 17.85
N ARG A 15 -3.26 -8.60 18.85
CA ARG A 15 -2.85 -10.01 19.03
C ARG A 15 -3.84 -10.84 19.86
N SER A 16 -4.85 -10.22 20.49
CA SER A 16 -5.81 -10.95 21.33
C SER A 16 -6.89 -11.64 20.48
N ALA A 17 -6.91 -12.97 20.47
CA ALA A 17 -7.92 -13.77 19.77
C ALA A 17 -9.36 -13.56 20.32
N THR A 18 -9.49 -13.18 21.60
CA THR A 18 -10.77 -12.87 22.23
C THR A 18 -11.26 -11.48 21.82
N ALA A 19 -10.37 -10.49 21.79
CA ALA A 19 -10.70 -9.15 21.27
C ALA A 19 -10.99 -9.20 19.76
N LYS A 20 -10.24 -9.99 18.98
CA LYS A 20 -10.48 -10.28 17.56
C LYS A 20 -11.90 -10.82 17.36
N ARG A 21 -12.28 -11.91 18.05
CA ARG A 21 -13.62 -12.52 17.94
C ARG A 21 -14.75 -11.59 18.37
N PHE A 22 -14.60 -10.90 19.50
CA PHE A 22 -15.62 -9.97 19.99
C PHE A 22 -15.81 -8.80 19.02
N MET A 23 -14.73 -8.19 18.55
CA MET A 23 -14.80 -7.00 17.69
C MET A 23 -15.21 -7.33 16.26
N GLN A 24 -14.84 -8.50 15.73
CA GLN A 24 -15.30 -8.99 14.42
C GLN A 24 -16.78 -9.41 14.41
N SER A 25 -17.35 -9.80 15.56
CA SER A 25 -18.76 -10.20 15.69
C SER A 25 -19.68 -9.07 16.17
N ALA A 26 -19.13 -8.00 16.73
CA ALA A 26 -19.90 -6.87 17.24
C ALA A 26 -20.52 -6.04 16.10
N ARG A 27 -21.86 -5.94 16.10
CA ARG A 27 -22.62 -5.11 15.15
C ARG A 27 -22.34 -3.61 15.30
N ALA A 28 -21.89 -3.19 16.49
CA ALA A 28 -21.54 -1.81 16.86
C ALA A 28 -20.27 -1.26 16.17
N THR A 29 -19.41 -2.12 15.62
CA THR A 29 -18.12 -1.74 15.00
C THR A 29 -18.15 -1.79 13.47
N SER A 30 -19.29 -2.16 12.87
CA SER A 30 -19.46 -2.28 11.42
C SER A 30 -19.20 -0.98 10.66
N PHE A 31 -19.53 0.18 11.23
CA PHE A 31 -19.28 1.48 10.59
C PHE A 31 -17.79 1.81 10.45
N LEU A 32 -16.94 1.33 11.36
CA LEU A 32 -15.49 1.49 11.26
C LEU A 32 -14.91 0.55 10.22
N ARG A 33 -15.45 -0.67 10.12
CA ARG A 33 -15.13 -1.61 9.05
C ARG A 33 -15.48 -0.98 7.70
N ASP A 34 -16.71 -0.55 7.49
CA ASP A 34 -17.19 -0.05 6.19
C ASP A 34 -16.49 1.26 5.75
N LYS A 35 -15.96 2.02 6.71
CA LYS A 35 -15.17 3.23 6.42
C LYS A 35 -13.77 2.90 5.88
N TYR A 36 -13.06 1.95 6.49
CA TYR A 36 -11.64 1.69 6.20
C TYR A 36 -11.40 0.41 5.39
N VAL A 37 -12.45 -0.39 5.16
CA VAL A 37 -12.40 -1.70 4.48
C VAL A 37 -13.58 -1.78 3.52
N ALA A 38 -13.34 -2.27 2.31
CA ALA A 38 -14.37 -2.38 1.28
C ALA A 38 -15.44 -3.42 1.62
N GLY A 39 -15.07 -4.47 2.34
CA GLY A 39 -15.97 -5.53 2.81
C GLY A 39 -15.23 -6.82 3.10
N ALA A 40 -16.00 -7.88 3.34
CA ALA A 40 -15.46 -9.17 3.81
C ALA A 40 -14.90 -10.08 2.69
N ASP A 41 -15.15 -9.75 1.43
CA ASP A 41 -14.79 -10.57 0.27
C ASP A 41 -14.40 -9.71 -0.94
N ILE A 42 -13.97 -10.39 -2.00
CA ILE A 42 -13.53 -9.75 -3.23
C ILE A 42 -14.68 -9.06 -4.00
N SER A 43 -15.91 -9.54 -3.87
CA SER A 43 -17.08 -8.91 -4.52
C SER A 43 -17.28 -7.50 -3.97
N ALA A 44 -17.23 -7.36 -2.65
CA ALA A 44 -17.28 -6.06 -1.99
C ALA A 44 -16.07 -5.18 -2.34
N GLY A 45 -14.87 -5.76 -2.40
CA GLY A 45 -13.64 -5.09 -2.85
C GLY A 45 -13.78 -4.49 -4.25
N SER A 46 -14.19 -5.29 -5.23
CA SER A 46 -14.38 -4.88 -6.62
C SER A 46 -15.52 -3.87 -6.76
N ALA A 47 -16.66 -4.09 -6.10
CA ALA A 47 -17.78 -3.15 -6.10
C ALA A 47 -17.36 -1.76 -5.57
N ARG A 48 -16.55 -1.72 -4.50
CA ARG A 48 -16.01 -0.47 -3.96
C ARG A 48 -15.07 0.20 -4.96
N ALA A 49 -14.22 -0.56 -5.64
CA ALA A 49 -13.32 -0.03 -6.67
C ALA A 49 -14.10 0.58 -7.84
N VAL A 50 -15.14 -0.09 -8.32
CA VAL A 50 -16.06 0.41 -9.36
C VAL A 50 -16.73 1.71 -8.93
N ALA A 51 -17.21 1.78 -7.68
CA ALA A 51 -17.87 2.98 -7.17
C ALA A 51 -16.91 4.19 -7.09
N LEU A 52 -15.66 3.97 -6.69
CA LEU A 52 -14.64 5.03 -6.61
C LEU A 52 -14.31 5.61 -7.98
N ILE A 53 -14.11 4.75 -8.99
CA ILE A 53 -13.76 5.23 -10.32
C ILE A 53 -14.94 5.93 -11.00
N LYS A 54 -16.16 5.38 -10.88
CA LYS A 54 -17.37 5.97 -11.49
C LYS A 54 -17.82 7.27 -10.80
N GLY A 55 -17.67 7.35 -9.48
CA GLY A 55 -18.13 8.52 -8.72
C GLY A 55 -17.15 9.68 -8.72
N HIS A 56 -15.84 9.39 -8.74
CA HIS A 56 -14.81 10.40 -8.46
C HIS A 56 -13.57 10.32 -9.36
N GLY A 57 -13.52 9.41 -10.34
CA GLY A 57 -12.30 9.22 -11.15
C GLY A 57 -11.13 8.62 -10.35
N ILE A 58 -11.40 8.06 -9.18
CA ILE A 58 -10.39 7.54 -8.24
C ILE A 58 -10.17 6.04 -8.50
N ARG A 59 -8.91 5.65 -8.70
CA ARG A 59 -8.48 4.26 -8.90
C ARG A 59 -8.34 3.52 -7.59
N SER A 60 -8.15 2.20 -7.65
CA SER A 60 -7.99 1.36 -6.45
C SER A 60 -6.73 0.49 -6.51
N SER A 61 -6.11 0.27 -5.36
CA SER A 61 -5.16 -0.84 -5.11
C SER A 61 -5.85 -1.81 -4.17
N LEU A 62 -6.15 -3.03 -4.63
CA LEU A 62 -6.78 -4.03 -3.76
C LEU A 62 -5.75 -4.72 -2.87
N PHE A 63 -6.06 -4.80 -1.58
CA PHE A 63 -5.25 -5.54 -0.61
C PHE A 63 -6.09 -6.55 0.16
N PHE A 64 -5.81 -7.83 -0.06
CA PHE A 64 -6.42 -8.89 0.74
C PHE A 64 -5.83 -8.92 2.15
N MET A 65 -6.69 -8.77 3.15
CA MET A 65 -6.39 -8.96 4.57
C MET A 65 -6.71 -10.42 4.94
N GLY A 66 -5.71 -11.28 4.79
CA GLY A 66 -5.75 -12.66 5.29
C GLY A 66 -5.37 -12.77 6.77
N GLU A 67 -5.47 -13.98 7.30
CA GLU A 67 -4.92 -14.33 8.60
C GLU A 67 -3.39 -14.24 8.61
N TYR A 68 -2.79 -14.34 9.80
CA TYR A 68 -1.33 -14.42 9.90
C TYR A 68 -0.89 -15.70 9.22
N VAL A 69 -0.12 -15.58 8.14
CA VAL A 69 0.32 -16.73 7.34
C VAL A 69 1.50 -17.38 8.03
N ASP A 70 1.28 -18.49 8.71
CA ASP A 70 2.29 -19.26 9.44
C ASP A 70 2.45 -20.71 8.96
N ASP A 71 1.67 -21.13 7.95
CA ASP A 71 1.83 -22.42 7.28
C ASP A 71 1.73 -22.31 5.73
N PRO A 72 2.28 -23.29 4.99
CA PRO A 72 2.27 -23.28 3.52
C PRO A 72 0.87 -23.34 2.89
N ALA A 73 -0.14 -23.90 3.56
CA ALA A 73 -1.49 -23.97 3.01
C ALA A 73 -2.14 -22.59 2.99
N LEU A 74 -1.92 -21.78 4.05
CA LEU A 74 -2.35 -20.38 4.12
C LEU A 74 -1.63 -19.49 3.10
N VAL A 75 -0.35 -19.79 2.78
CA VAL A 75 0.37 -19.15 1.67
C VAL A 75 -0.37 -19.40 0.36
N ALA A 76 -0.66 -20.66 0.04
CA ALA A 76 -1.34 -21.04 -1.19
C ALA A 76 -2.76 -20.43 -1.28
N GLU A 77 -3.50 -20.41 -0.17
CA GLU A 77 -4.80 -19.74 -0.11
C GLU A 77 -4.68 -18.24 -0.40
N THR A 78 -3.70 -17.57 0.20
CA THR A 78 -3.48 -16.13 0.01
C THR A 78 -3.12 -15.82 -1.44
N VAL A 79 -2.26 -16.62 -2.07
CA VAL A 79 -1.97 -16.53 -3.51
C VAL A 79 -3.26 -16.64 -4.33
N GLY A 80 -4.12 -17.61 -4.00
CA GLY A 80 -5.44 -17.76 -4.61
C GLY A 80 -6.30 -16.49 -4.51
N HIS A 81 -6.40 -15.88 -3.33
CA HIS A 81 -7.14 -14.63 -3.13
C HIS A 81 -6.57 -13.46 -3.95
N LYS A 82 -5.23 -13.37 -4.12
CA LYS A 82 -4.62 -12.34 -4.98
C LYS A 82 -4.97 -12.56 -6.46
N LEU A 83 -5.00 -13.82 -6.91
CA LEU A 83 -5.41 -14.17 -8.29
C LEU A 83 -6.88 -13.81 -8.54
N THR A 84 -7.78 -14.18 -7.62
CA THR A 84 -9.20 -13.81 -7.71
C THR A 84 -9.40 -12.30 -7.70
N ALA A 85 -8.58 -11.56 -6.94
CA ALA A 85 -8.62 -10.10 -6.94
C ALA A 85 -8.23 -9.50 -8.30
N ALA A 86 -7.18 -10.05 -8.92
CA ALA A 86 -6.77 -9.64 -10.26
C ALA A 86 -7.88 -9.89 -11.30
N GLU A 87 -8.53 -11.05 -11.25
CA GLU A 87 -9.64 -11.41 -12.14
C GLU A 87 -10.86 -10.51 -11.95
N ALA A 88 -11.22 -10.21 -10.70
CA ALA A 88 -12.36 -9.35 -10.40
C ALA A 88 -12.15 -7.90 -10.88
N LEU A 89 -10.93 -7.37 -10.78
CA LEU A 89 -10.57 -6.06 -11.33
C LEU A 89 -10.59 -6.08 -12.86
N ALA A 90 -10.05 -7.14 -13.45
CA ALA A 90 -10.03 -7.31 -14.91
C ALA A 90 -11.45 -7.37 -15.50
N ALA A 91 -12.33 -8.16 -14.89
CA ALA A 91 -13.74 -8.32 -15.31
C ALA A 91 -14.56 -7.04 -15.17
N ALA A 92 -14.18 -6.15 -14.24
CA ALA A 92 -14.79 -4.85 -14.04
C ALA A 92 -14.21 -3.73 -14.95
N ASP A 93 -13.31 -4.09 -15.87
CA ASP A 93 -12.56 -3.18 -16.73
C ASP A 93 -11.76 -2.10 -15.95
N LEU A 94 -11.15 -2.49 -14.83
CA LEU A 94 -10.34 -1.59 -14.00
C LEU A 94 -8.83 -1.83 -14.17
N ASP A 95 -8.03 -0.87 -13.69
CA ASP A 95 -6.61 -1.07 -13.38
C ASP A 95 -6.44 -2.30 -12.49
N ILE A 96 -5.53 -3.20 -12.86
CA ILE A 96 -5.25 -4.42 -12.09
C ILE A 96 -4.06 -4.13 -11.16
N HIS A 97 -4.35 -3.43 -10.07
CA HIS A 97 -3.36 -3.07 -9.06
C HIS A 97 -3.63 -3.84 -7.78
N VAL A 98 -2.79 -4.83 -7.49
CA VAL A 98 -2.94 -5.73 -6.34
C VAL A 98 -1.73 -5.57 -5.43
N SER A 99 -1.95 -5.20 -4.16
CA SER A 99 -0.89 -5.10 -3.16
C SER A 99 -0.74 -6.39 -2.36
N VAL A 100 0.50 -6.72 -2.03
CA VAL A 100 0.86 -7.90 -1.25
C VAL A 100 2.07 -7.60 -0.37
N ASP A 101 1.98 -7.99 0.90
CA ASP A 101 3.15 -8.13 1.77
C ASP A 101 3.85 -9.44 1.37
N PRO A 102 5.15 -9.46 0.99
CA PRO A 102 5.83 -10.70 0.60
C PRO A 102 5.73 -11.84 1.62
N THR A 103 5.63 -11.52 2.93
CA THR A 103 5.38 -12.53 3.97
C THR A 103 4.06 -13.29 3.79
N GLN A 104 3.03 -12.65 3.21
CA GLN A 104 1.74 -13.29 2.91
C GLN A 104 1.85 -14.37 1.81
N ILE A 105 2.91 -14.33 0.99
CA ILE A 105 3.12 -15.26 -0.11
C ILE A 105 4.37 -16.13 0.08
N GLY A 106 4.85 -16.24 1.32
CA GLY A 106 5.86 -17.23 1.70
C GLY A 106 7.26 -16.69 1.98
N GLN A 107 7.50 -15.37 1.98
CA GLN A 107 8.86 -14.82 2.21
C GLN A 107 9.56 -15.35 3.47
N VAL A 108 8.79 -15.73 4.51
CA VAL A 108 9.30 -16.32 5.75
C VAL A 108 8.97 -17.80 5.87
N VAL A 109 7.77 -18.23 5.45
CA VAL A 109 7.26 -19.60 5.64
C VAL A 109 7.81 -20.57 4.59
N THR A 110 7.88 -20.13 3.34
CA THR A 110 8.38 -20.90 2.19
C THR A 110 9.28 -20.03 1.31
N PRO A 111 10.44 -19.58 1.83
CA PRO A 111 11.28 -18.57 1.16
C PRO A 111 11.76 -19.02 -0.23
N ASP A 112 11.95 -20.33 -0.45
CA ASP A 112 12.36 -20.88 -1.74
C ASP A 112 11.22 -20.86 -2.79
N GLU A 113 9.97 -20.67 -2.36
CA GLU A 113 8.78 -20.67 -3.22
C GLU A 113 8.23 -19.27 -3.48
N VAL A 114 8.64 -18.26 -2.70
CA VAL A 114 8.08 -16.89 -2.75
C VAL A 114 8.19 -16.26 -4.14
N GLU A 115 9.28 -16.51 -4.86
CA GLU A 115 9.45 -16.03 -6.23
C GLU A 115 8.43 -16.68 -7.18
N GLY A 116 8.22 -17.99 -7.06
CA GLY A 116 7.23 -18.73 -7.85
C GLY A 116 5.80 -18.22 -7.61
N HIS A 117 5.47 -17.93 -6.35
CA HIS A 117 4.17 -17.34 -5.99
C HIS A 117 4.01 -15.94 -6.57
N ALA A 118 5.00 -15.06 -6.40
CA ALA A 118 4.95 -13.70 -6.93
C ALA A 118 4.89 -13.69 -8.47
N ARG A 119 5.66 -14.56 -9.14
CA ARG A 119 5.65 -14.77 -10.60
C ARG A 119 4.28 -15.22 -11.09
N THR A 120 3.65 -16.14 -10.38
CA THR A 120 2.28 -16.60 -10.69
C THR A 120 1.29 -15.44 -10.67
N ILE A 121 1.31 -14.62 -9.61
CA ILE A 121 0.39 -13.49 -9.47
C ILE A 121 0.69 -12.42 -10.52
N ALA A 122 1.94 -11.96 -10.64
CA ALA A 122 2.33 -10.92 -11.58
C ALA A 122 2.11 -11.34 -13.04
N GLY A 123 2.40 -12.60 -13.37
CA GLY A 123 2.13 -13.18 -14.69
C GLY A 123 0.64 -13.20 -15.02
N ARG A 124 -0.21 -13.57 -14.06
CA ARG A 124 -1.68 -13.50 -14.23
C ARG A 124 -2.15 -12.07 -14.44
N ILE A 125 -1.64 -11.11 -13.68
CA ILE A 125 -1.94 -9.68 -13.86
C ILE A 125 -1.57 -9.23 -15.27
N GLY A 126 -0.38 -9.56 -15.75
CA GLY A 126 0.08 -9.22 -17.11
C GLY A 126 -0.81 -9.84 -18.19
N ALA A 127 -1.17 -11.11 -18.05
CA ALA A 127 -2.04 -11.80 -19.00
C ALA A 127 -3.45 -11.19 -19.04
N LEU A 128 -4.02 -10.81 -17.89
CA LEU A 128 -5.35 -10.18 -17.80
C LEU A 128 -5.34 -8.72 -18.27
N ALA A 129 -4.24 -8.00 -18.08
CA ALA A 129 -4.08 -6.63 -18.56
C ALA A 129 -3.96 -6.60 -20.09
N GLY A 130 -3.17 -7.50 -20.68
CA GLY A 130 -2.88 -7.49 -22.11
C GLY A 130 -2.35 -6.11 -22.54
N ASN A 131 -2.98 -5.52 -23.55
CA ASN A 131 -2.64 -4.18 -24.06
C ASN A 131 -3.53 -3.06 -23.50
N ARG A 132 -4.29 -3.33 -22.43
CA ARG A 132 -5.19 -2.33 -21.83
C ARG A 132 -4.36 -1.18 -21.26
N GLN A 133 -4.88 0.03 -21.45
CA GLN A 133 -4.30 1.22 -20.83
C GLN A 133 -4.61 1.20 -19.33
N GLY A 134 -3.66 1.67 -18.54
CA GLY A 134 -3.80 1.72 -17.09
C GLY A 134 -2.51 1.40 -16.38
N VAL A 135 -2.58 1.35 -15.05
CA VAL A 135 -1.47 0.88 -14.22
C VAL A 135 -1.84 -0.49 -13.68
N HIS A 136 -1.30 -1.52 -14.33
CA HIS A 136 -1.46 -2.91 -13.94
C HIS A 136 -0.16 -3.37 -13.29
N CYS A 137 -0.22 -3.81 -12.03
CA CYS A 137 0.93 -4.39 -11.37
C CYS A 137 0.60 -5.18 -10.10
N LEU A 138 1.47 -6.13 -9.79
CA LEU A 138 1.67 -6.61 -8.43
C LEU A 138 2.55 -5.61 -7.69
N MET A 139 1.99 -4.97 -6.67
CA MET A 139 2.72 -4.07 -5.78
C MET A 139 3.24 -4.84 -4.57
N LEU A 140 4.55 -4.97 -4.46
CA LEU A 140 5.23 -5.52 -3.30
C LEU A 140 5.31 -4.45 -2.21
N ASP A 141 4.54 -4.66 -1.15
CA ASP A 141 4.53 -3.78 0.02
C ASP A 141 5.80 -4.00 0.84
N MET A 142 6.32 -2.91 1.42
CA MET A 142 7.55 -2.95 2.20
C MET A 142 7.23 -3.06 3.68
N GLU A 143 7.64 -4.18 4.25
CA GLU A 143 7.45 -4.53 5.65
C GLU A 143 8.60 -3.96 6.52
N ASP A 144 8.99 -4.66 7.58
CA ASP A 144 10.06 -4.20 8.46
C ASP A 144 11.47 -4.46 7.89
N ALA A 145 12.48 -4.06 8.66
CA ALA A 145 13.88 -4.11 8.24
C ALA A 145 14.39 -5.52 7.90
N SER A 146 13.81 -6.57 8.50
CA SER A 146 14.27 -7.95 8.35
C SER A 146 14.10 -8.49 6.93
N VAL A 147 13.14 -7.96 6.16
CA VAL A 147 12.81 -8.44 4.81
C VAL A 147 13.10 -7.42 3.71
N THR A 148 13.71 -6.26 4.04
CA THR A 148 13.93 -5.18 3.05
C THR A 148 14.74 -5.65 1.84
N ASP A 149 15.88 -6.30 2.06
CA ASP A 149 16.78 -6.70 0.97
C ASP A 149 16.17 -7.79 0.09
N VAL A 150 15.54 -8.80 0.70
CA VAL A 150 14.89 -9.89 -0.03
C VAL A 150 13.68 -9.40 -0.84
N THR A 151 12.92 -8.43 -0.32
CA THR A 151 11.80 -7.82 -1.05
C THR A 151 12.28 -7.01 -2.26
N ILE A 152 13.38 -6.24 -2.12
CA ILE A 152 13.96 -5.50 -3.26
C ILE A 152 14.49 -6.48 -4.31
N ALA A 153 15.21 -7.52 -3.89
CA ALA A 153 15.72 -8.55 -4.81
C ALA A 153 14.58 -9.27 -5.54
N LEU A 154 13.50 -9.63 -4.84
CA LEU A 154 12.32 -10.24 -5.44
C LEU A 154 11.69 -9.31 -6.49
N HIS A 155 11.51 -8.03 -6.18
CA HIS A 155 11.03 -7.05 -7.15
C HIS A 155 11.91 -7.00 -8.40
N ASP A 156 13.21 -6.86 -8.21
CA ASP A 156 14.17 -6.68 -9.30
C ASP A 156 14.19 -7.89 -10.23
N THR A 157 14.18 -9.12 -9.68
CA THR A 157 14.06 -10.38 -10.45
C THR A 157 12.79 -10.44 -11.29
N LEU A 158 11.64 -10.03 -10.73
CA LEU A 158 10.38 -10.06 -11.46
C LEU A 158 10.32 -8.97 -12.54
N GLN A 159 10.88 -7.79 -12.27
CA GLN A 159 10.99 -6.72 -13.25
C GLN A 159 11.90 -7.13 -14.42
N ASP A 160 13.05 -7.76 -14.14
CA ASP A 160 13.97 -8.26 -15.18
C ASP A 160 13.34 -9.35 -16.05
N ALA A 161 12.37 -10.10 -15.49
CA ALA A 161 11.55 -11.05 -16.23
C ALA A 161 10.42 -10.39 -17.05
N GLY A 162 10.34 -9.06 -17.09
CA GLY A 162 9.33 -8.30 -17.83
C GLY A 162 7.93 -8.35 -17.22
N LEU A 163 7.80 -8.74 -15.94
CA LEU A 163 6.50 -8.85 -15.28
C LEU A 163 6.02 -7.48 -14.78
N PRO A 164 4.70 -7.26 -14.73
CA PRO A 164 4.14 -6.00 -14.23
C PRO A 164 4.23 -5.98 -12.71
N VAL A 165 5.36 -5.52 -12.19
CA VAL A 165 5.61 -5.38 -10.75
C VAL A 165 5.88 -3.93 -10.35
N ALA A 166 5.75 -3.68 -9.07
CA ALA A 166 6.06 -2.43 -8.42
C ALA A 166 6.54 -2.70 -6.99
N LEU A 167 7.26 -1.73 -6.41
CA LEU A 167 7.88 -1.86 -5.11
C LEU A 167 7.56 -0.66 -4.23
N THR A 168 7.31 -0.92 -2.94
CA THR A 168 7.19 0.14 -1.94
C THR A 168 8.56 0.45 -1.31
N LEU A 169 8.88 1.73 -1.11
CA LEU A 169 10.04 2.20 -0.36
C LEU A 169 9.62 3.19 0.74
N GLN A 170 10.40 3.28 1.81
CA GLN A 170 9.98 3.94 3.05
C GLN A 170 10.88 5.15 3.41
N ALA A 171 10.35 6.37 3.31
CA ALA A 171 11.09 7.62 3.48
C ALA A 171 11.79 7.78 4.85
N TYR A 172 11.30 7.13 5.91
CA TYR A 172 11.96 7.17 7.22
C TYR A 172 13.28 6.38 7.30
N ARG A 173 13.60 5.49 6.34
CA ARG A 173 14.85 4.72 6.37
C ARG A 173 16.00 5.52 5.77
N ARG A 174 17.17 5.41 6.38
CA ARG A 174 18.39 6.10 5.89
C ARG A 174 18.86 5.56 4.53
N ARG A 175 18.79 4.24 4.34
CA ARG A 175 19.18 3.52 3.10
C ARG A 175 18.32 3.85 1.87
N THR A 176 17.10 4.38 2.07
CA THR A 176 16.14 4.53 0.97
C THR A 176 16.60 5.50 -0.10
N TRP A 177 17.52 6.43 0.19
CA TRP A 177 18.12 7.24 -0.87
C TRP A 177 18.83 6.37 -1.91
N ASP A 178 19.75 5.51 -1.46
CA ASP A 178 20.54 4.66 -2.35
C ASP A 178 19.65 3.60 -3.04
N ASP A 179 18.68 3.05 -2.31
CA ASP A 179 17.69 2.13 -2.90
C ASP A 179 16.89 2.84 -4.01
N MET A 180 16.42 4.08 -3.77
CA MET A 180 15.65 4.85 -4.76
C MET A 180 16.48 5.21 -6.00
N VAL A 181 17.75 5.60 -5.84
CA VAL A 181 18.64 5.89 -6.97
C VAL A 181 18.73 4.67 -7.91
N ARG A 182 18.96 3.47 -7.36
CA ARG A 182 19.02 2.24 -8.16
C ARG A 182 17.69 1.93 -8.85
N GLN A 183 16.56 2.17 -8.18
CA GLN A 183 15.23 1.92 -8.78
C GLN A 183 14.88 2.96 -9.86
N VAL A 184 15.37 4.20 -9.74
CA VAL A 184 15.28 5.22 -10.80
C VAL A 184 16.08 4.79 -12.04
N GLU A 185 17.32 4.32 -11.85
CA GLU A 185 18.16 3.83 -12.95
C GLU A 185 17.50 2.66 -13.70
N ARG A 186 16.77 1.79 -12.99
CA ARG A 186 16.02 0.64 -13.53
C ARG A 186 14.69 1.03 -14.19
N GLY A 187 14.25 2.29 -14.11
CA GLY A 187 12.94 2.70 -14.62
C GLY A 187 11.77 2.05 -13.89
N SER A 188 11.95 1.71 -12.61
CA SER A 188 10.98 0.92 -11.84
C SER A 188 9.71 1.72 -11.50
N ARG A 189 8.65 0.99 -11.13
CA ARG A 189 7.44 1.58 -10.55
C ARG A 189 7.55 1.56 -9.03
N ILE A 190 7.65 2.73 -8.40
CA ILE A 190 7.90 2.80 -6.95
C ILE A 190 6.83 3.59 -6.21
N ARG A 191 6.29 2.96 -5.16
CA ARG A 191 5.48 3.61 -4.13
C ARG A 191 6.35 4.13 -3.00
N LEU A 192 6.39 5.44 -2.82
CA LEU A 192 7.03 6.06 -1.66
C LEU A 192 6.01 6.27 -0.55
N VAL A 193 6.23 5.60 0.58
CA VAL A 193 5.49 5.83 1.84
C VAL A 193 6.38 6.50 2.87
N LYS A 194 5.77 7.01 3.96
CA LYS A 194 6.53 7.44 5.13
C LYS A 194 7.34 6.28 5.76
N GLY A 195 6.72 5.12 5.88
CA GLY A 195 7.16 3.99 6.72
C GLY A 195 6.30 3.88 7.99
N ALA A 196 5.94 2.65 8.34
CA ALA A 196 4.98 2.34 9.41
C ALA A 196 5.58 1.54 10.58
N PHE A 197 6.81 1.03 10.44
CA PHE A 197 7.45 0.15 11.43
C PHE A 197 8.36 0.93 12.38
N ALA A 198 8.66 0.33 13.53
CA ALA A 198 9.65 0.86 14.44
C ALA A 198 11.05 0.40 14.00
N ALA A 199 12.00 1.32 13.92
CA ALA A 199 13.40 1.03 13.62
C ALA A 199 14.31 1.92 14.48
N GLY A 200 15.47 1.39 14.85
CA GLY A 200 16.46 2.11 15.64
C GLY A 200 17.04 3.34 14.93
N PRO A 201 17.68 4.27 15.65
CA PRO A 201 18.24 5.52 15.10
C PRO A 201 19.30 5.29 14.01
N ASP A 202 19.99 4.15 14.05
CA ASP A 202 21.00 3.76 13.06
C ASP A 202 20.36 3.39 11.71
N LEU A 203 19.12 2.89 11.73
CA LEU A 203 18.41 2.43 10.54
C LEU A 203 17.40 3.45 10.00
N ALA A 204 16.89 4.33 10.85
CA ALA A 204 15.80 5.24 10.52
C ALA A 204 15.93 6.63 11.16
N PHE A 205 15.45 7.64 10.43
CA PHE A 205 15.20 8.98 10.95
C PHE A 205 14.15 8.92 12.07
N GLN A 206 14.42 9.63 13.17
CA GLN A 206 13.59 9.54 14.37
C GLN A 206 12.60 10.71 14.49
N THR A 207 12.92 11.85 13.89
CA THR A 207 12.06 13.03 13.96
C THR A 207 11.20 13.20 12.72
N GLN A 208 9.99 13.74 12.90
CA GLN A 208 9.10 14.06 11.77
C GLN A 208 9.73 15.08 10.81
N ARG A 209 10.58 15.97 11.32
CA ARG A 209 11.29 16.95 10.49
C ARG A 209 12.27 16.26 9.55
N GLU A 210 13.09 15.35 10.05
CA GLU A 210 14.03 14.58 9.23
C GLU A 210 13.30 13.69 8.23
N ILE A 211 12.25 12.99 8.66
CA ILE A 211 11.45 12.13 7.77
C ILE A 211 10.84 12.96 6.65
N LYS A 212 10.22 14.11 6.96
CA LYS A 212 9.64 15.01 5.93
C LYS A 212 10.71 15.59 5.01
N ALA A 213 11.87 15.95 5.53
CA ALA A 213 12.98 16.43 4.71
C ALA A 213 13.46 15.34 3.73
N ASN A 214 13.58 14.10 4.20
CA ASN A 214 13.93 12.98 3.33
C ASN A 214 12.81 12.63 2.34
N SER A 215 11.54 12.70 2.73
CA SER A 215 10.41 12.53 1.80
C SER A 215 10.45 13.55 0.66
N ARG A 216 10.75 14.83 0.94
CA ARG A 216 10.90 15.85 -0.11
C ARG A 216 12.03 15.52 -1.06
N ARG A 217 13.23 15.20 -0.53
CA ARG A 217 14.39 14.80 -1.34
C ARG A 217 14.09 13.59 -2.24
N LEU A 218 13.40 12.59 -1.71
CA LEU A 218 13.02 11.40 -2.49
C LEU A 218 11.97 11.73 -3.55
N ILE A 219 10.99 12.60 -3.26
CA ILE A 219 10.02 13.09 -4.25
C ILE A 219 10.73 13.86 -5.37
N ASP A 220 11.68 14.73 -5.04
CA ASP A 220 12.47 15.48 -6.03
C ASP A 220 13.26 14.53 -6.95
N LEU A 221 13.85 13.46 -6.39
CA LEU A 221 14.55 12.43 -7.16
C LEU A 221 13.58 11.65 -8.07
N MET A 222 12.47 11.18 -7.50
CA MET A 222 11.43 10.41 -8.20
C MET A 222 10.81 11.18 -9.37
N LEU A 223 10.70 12.51 -9.24
CA LEU A 223 10.13 13.41 -10.25
C LEU A 223 11.22 14.22 -10.98
N SER A 224 12.47 13.78 -10.96
CA SER A 224 13.54 14.40 -11.74
C SER A 224 13.34 14.16 -13.24
N SER A 225 14.00 14.99 -14.08
CA SER A 225 14.03 14.76 -15.54
C SER A 225 14.69 13.42 -15.88
N GLU A 226 15.73 13.04 -15.14
CA GLU A 226 16.42 11.77 -15.31
C GLU A 226 15.49 10.58 -15.02
N ALA A 227 14.73 10.61 -13.92
CA ALA A 227 13.74 9.58 -13.63
C ALA A 227 12.69 9.45 -14.73
N ARG A 228 12.24 10.58 -15.30
CA ARG A 228 11.30 10.59 -16.42
C ARG A 228 11.88 9.92 -17.66
N GLU A 229 13.12 10.25 -18.01
CA GLU A 229 13.82 9.70 -19.17
C GLU A 229 14.11 8.21 -19.05
N ARG A 230 14.28 7.71 -17.81
CA ARG A 230 14.41 6.27 -17.51
C ARG A 230 13.09 5.51 -17.55
N GLY A 231 11.95 6.19 -17.72
CA GLY A 231 10.63 5.56 -17.69
C GLY A 231 10.17 5.16 -16.29
N PHE A 232 10.76 5.74 -15.24
CA PHE A 232 10.34 5.53 -13.87
C PHE A 232 8.88 5.94 -13.66
N TYR A 233 8.13 5.21 -12.83
CA TYR A 233 6.74 5.55 -12.51
C TYR A 233 6.59 5.86 -11.01
N PRO A 234 6.46 7.14 -10.62
CA PRO A 234 6.35 7.53 -9.22
C PRO A 234 4.92 7.40 -8.68
N ILE A 235 4.79 6.75 -7.53
CA ILE A 235 3.58 6.69 -6.71
C ILE A 235 3.87 7.35 -5.36
N ILE A 236 3.30 8.53 -5.11
CA ILE A 236 3.50 9.29 -3.87
C ILE A 236 2.38 8.92 -2.88
N ALA A 237 2.66 8.01 -1.96
CA ALA A 237 1.67 7.48 -1.02
C ALA A 237 1.69 8.22 0.33
N THR A 238 0.88 9.28 0.46
CA THR A 238 0.81 10.12 1.66
C THR A 238 -0.55 10.79 1.80
N HIS A 239 -0.87 11.25 3.02
CA HIS A 239 -2.03 12.14 3.27
C HIS A 239 -1.59 13.57 3.60
N ASP A 240 -0.28 13.85 3.49
CA ASP A 240 0.29 15.16 3.77
C ASP A 240 0.15 16.05 2.53
N THR A 241 -0.81 16.98 2.59
CA THR A 241 -1.10 17.91 1.49
C THR A 241 0.10 18.78 1.13
N ALA A 242 1.01 19.07 2.07
CA ALA A 242 2.21 19.84 1.77
C ALA A 242 3.22 19.03 0.94
N LEU A 243 3.21 17.69 1.03
CA LEU A 243 3.99 16.82 0.15
C LEU A 243 3.31 16.66 -1.21
N HIS A 244 1.98 16.67 -1.27
CA HIS A 244 1.26 16.69 -2.56
C HIS A 244 1.60 17.95 -3.37
N GLU A 245 1.47 19.14 -2.77
CA GLU A 245 1.79 20.40 -3.48
C GLU A 245 3.27 20.45 -3.90
N HIS A 246 4.17 19.93 -3.06
CA HIS A 246 5.58 19.84 -3.41
C HIS A 246 5.84 18.89 -4.59
N ALA A 247 5.20 17.72 -4.62
CA ALA A 247 5.28 16.79 -5.73
C ALA A 247 4.71 17.39 -7.03
N ILE A 248 3.56 18.06 -6.97
CA ILE A 248 2.96 18.73 -8.14
C ILE A 248 3.90 19.81 -8.68
N ALA A 249 4.53 20.60 -7.79
CA ALA A 249 5.50 21.60 -8.21
C ALA A 249 6.75 20.98 -8.85
N ALA A 250 7.31 19.92 -8.27
CA ALA A 250 8.47 19.20 -8.81
C ALA A 250 8.14 18.55 -10.16
N ALA A 251 6.99 17.90 -10.27
CA ALA A 251 6.47 17.31 -11.50
C ALA A 251 6.40 18.36 -12.63
N ARG A 252 5.73 19.48 -12.39
CA ARG A 252 5.62 20.58 -13.37
C ARG A 252 6.97 21.16 -13.76
N HIS A 253 7.85 21.37 -12.78
CA HIS A 253 9.19 21.92 -13.03
C HIS A 253 10.02 21.02 -13.94
N ASN A 254 9.92 19.71 -13.76
CA ASN A 254 10.67 18.71 -14.54
C ASN A 254 9.87 18.15 -15.74
N GLY A 255 8.74 18.76 -16.08
CA GLY A 255 7.93 18.44 -17.26
C GLY A 255 7.21 17.09 -17.19
N TRP A 256 6.82 16.63 -16.01
CA TRP A 256 5.92 15.48 -15.86
C TRP A 256 4.48 15.92 -16.11
N GLU A 257 3.79 15.17 -16.96
CA GLU A 257 2.37 15.38 -17.24
C GLU A 257 1.49 14.72 -16.16
N PRO A 258 0.38 15.34 -15.73
CA PRO A 258 -0.58 14.69 -14.84
C PRO A 258 -1.00 13.32 -15.35
N GLY A 259 -0.96 12.32 -14.47
CA GLY A 259 -1.25 10.92 -14.81
C GLY A 259 -0.06 10.10 -15.32
N THR A 260 1.13 10.70 -15.46
CA THR A 260 2.41 9.95 -15.61
C THR A 260 3.05 9.63 -14.26
N TYR A 261 2.46 10.13 -13.19
CA TYR A 261 2.70 9.80 -11.79
C TYR A 261 1.35 9.74 -11.07
N GLU A 262 1.30 9.21 -9.84
CA GLU A 262 0.06 9.18 -9.06
C GLU A 262 0.25 9.45 -7.57
N PHE A 263 -0.84 9.91 -6.96
CA PHE A 263 -0.97 10.01 -5.51
C PHE A 263 -1.75 8.81 -4.98
N GLU A 264 -1.29 8.25 -3.86
CA GLU A 264 -1.99 7.16 -3.20
C GLU A 264 -2.31 7.48 -1.74
N MET A 265 -3.53 7.15 -1.33
CA MET A 265 -4.04 7.34 0.02
C MET A 265 -4.78 6.10 0.50
N LEU A 266 -5.04 6.00 1.80
CA LEU A 266 -5.82 4.90 2.36
C LEU A 266 -7.31 5.19 2.22
N LEU A 267 -8.09 4.15 1.90
CA LEU A 267 -9.55 4.22 1.95
C LEU A 267 -10.03 4.74 3.32
N GLY A 268 -11.00 5.65 3.33
CA GLY A 268 -11.58 6.20 4.55
C GLY A 268 -10.74 7.27 5.27
N VAL A 269 -9.53 7.57 4.80
CA VAL A 269 -8.65 8.58 5.41
C VAL A 269 -8.51 9.79 4.47
N ARG A 270 -8.98 10.96 4.93
CA ARG A 270 -8.89 12.23 4.19
C ARG A 270 -9.38 12.11 2.72
N GLU A 271 -10.50 11.40 2.49
CA GLU A 271 -11.05 11.24 1.13
C GLU A 271 -11.43 12.59 0.48
N ASP A 272 -11.67 13.63 1.28
CA ASP A 272 -11.78 15.02 0.81
C ASP A 272 -10.55 15.44 -0.02
N VAL A 273 -9.35 15.10 0.44
CA VAL A 273 -8.09 15.40 -0.27
C VAL A 273 -7.95 14.57 -1.53
N ALA A 274 -8.33 13.29 -1.47
CA ALA A 274 -8.30 12.40 -2.64
C ALA A 274 -9.20 12.92 -3.76
N ARG A 275 -10.41 13.39 -3.40
CA ARG A 275 -11.36 13.96 -4.36
C ARG A 275 -10.90 15.30 -4.90
N ASP A 276 -10.31 16.16 -4.05
CA ASP A 276 -9.72 17.44 -4.49
C ASP A 276 -8.60 17.22 -5.54
N LEU A 277 -7.65 16.33 -5.25
CA LEU A 277 -6.57 16.00 -6.19
C LEU A 277 -7.11 15.42 -7.51
N ALA A 278 -8.07 14.48 -7.44
CA ALA A 278 -8.69 13.92 -8.63
C ALA A 278 -9.42 14.99 -9.45
N ALA A 279 -10.14 15.92 -8.80
CA ALA A 279 -10.83 17.03 -9.46
C ALA A 279 -9.86 18.03 -10.12
N ARG A 280 -8.61 18.13 -9.61
CA ARG A 280 -7.53 18.91 -10.21
C ARG A 280 -6.85 18.22 -11.40
N GLY A 281 -7.31 17.02 -11.78
CA GLY A 281 -6.78 16.24 -12.91
C GLY A 281 -5.61 15.34 -12.53
N GLU A 282 -5.20 15.29 -11.26
CA GLU A 282 -4.16 14.37 -10.81
C GLU A 282 -4.68 12.92 -10.80
N ARG A 283 -3.80 11.97 -11.08
CA ARG A 283 -4.14 10.55 -10.93
C ARG A 283 -4.08 10.19 -9.45
N VAL A 284 -5.21 9.71 -8.93
CA VAL A 284 -5.34 9.31 -7.52
C VAL A 284 -5.77 7.85 -7.43
N ARG A 285 -5.12 7.11 -6.54
CA ARG A 285 -5.46 5.75 -6.14
C ARG A 285 -5.77 5.69 -4.65
N LEU A 286 -6.80 4.92 -4.28
CA LEU A 286 -6.99 4.53 -2.89
C LEU A 286 -6.53 3.10 -2.67
N TYR A 287 -5.83 2.87 -1.57
CA TYR A 287 -5.53 1.55 -1.04
C TYR A 287 -6.79 1.00 -0.37
N VAL A 288 -7.35 -0.05 -0.98
CA VAL A 288 -8.66 -0.61 -0.67
C VAL A 288 -8.46 -2.00 -0.07
N PRO A 289 -8.37 -2.10 1.27
CA PRO A 289 -8.28 -3.40 1.91
C PRO A 289 -9.65 -4.08 1.91
N PHE A 290 -9.65 -5.40 1.76
CA PHE A 290 -10.84 -6.27 1.82
C PHE A 290 -10.48 -7.60 2.47
N GLY A 291 -11.47 -8.34 2.98
CA GLY A 291 -11.26 -9.62 3.66
C GLY A 291 -11.80 -9.63 5.09
N ARG A 292 -11.87 -10.83 5.68
CA ARG A 292 -12.50 -11.06 6.99
C ARG A 292 -11.63 -10.59 8.16
N ASP A 293 -10.32 -10.54 8.00
CA ASP A 293 -9.36 -10.17 9.04
C ASP A 293 -9.06 -8.67 9.11
N TRP A 294 -10.13 -7.87 9.14
CA TRP A 294 -10.02 -6.42 9.22
C TRP A 294 -9.49 -5.89 10.56
N TRP A 295 -9.61 -6.66 11.65
CA TRP A 295 -9.32 -6.18 13.01
C TRP A 295 -7.84 -5.84 13.24
N PRO A 296 -6.86 -6.71 12.94
CA PRO A 296 -5.44 -6.36 13.07
C PRO A 296 -5.05 -5.12 12.25
N HIS A 297 -5.59 -4.99 11.03
CA HIS A 297 -5.37 -3.83 10.18
C HIS A 297 -5.96 -2.56 10.79
N ALA A 298 -7.23 -2.58 11.21
CA ALA A 298 -7.89 -1.43 11.83
C ALA A 298 -7.22 -0.97 13.13
N VAL A 299 -6.80 -1.92 13.98
CA VAL A 299 -6.11 -1.61 15.25
C VAL A 299 -4.76 -0.94 15.01
N ARG A 300 -3.98 -1.38 14.01
CA ARG A 300 -2.74 -0.70 13.60
C ARG A 300 -3.02 0.75 13.17
N ARG A 301 -4.04 0.98 12.34
CA ARG A 301 -4.44 2.33 11.87
C ARG A 301 -4.93 3.25 12.98
N ILE A 302 -5.58 2.71 14.01
CA ILE A 302 -6.00 3.48 15.19
C ILE A 302 -4.80 3.75 16.10
N GLY A 303 -3.87 2.79 16.21
CA GLY A 303 -2.63 2.92 16.97
C GLY A 303 -1.67 4.00 16.45
N GLU A 304 -1.68 4.26 15.14
CA GLU A 304 -0.80 5.26 14.49
C GLU A 304 -1.07 6.71 14.94
N ASN A 305 -2.29 7.03 15.39
CA ASN A 305 -2.65 8.35 15.88
C ASN A 305 -3.59 8.28 17.10
N PRO A 306 -3.14 8.70 18.30
CA PRO A 306 -3.98 8.70 19.51
C PRO A 306 -5.29 9.49 19.37
N ARG A 307 -5.38 10.45 18.43
CA ARG A 307 -6.65 11.15 18.14
C ARG A 307 -7.72 10.22 17.54
N ASN A 308 -7.29 9.12 16.90
CA ASN A 308 -8.19 8.07 16.41
C ASN A 308 -8.73 7.20 17.56
N ALA A 309 -8.18 7.30 18.78
CA ALA A 309 -8.68 6.59 19.96
C ALA A 309 -10.11 7.03 20.35
N VAL A 310 -10.48 8.28 20.07
CA VAL A 310 -11.85 8.79 20.29
C VAL A 310 -12.86 8.09 19.38
N LEU A 311 -12.47 7.70 18.16
CA LEU A 311 -13.29 6.87 17.28
C LEU A 311 -13.49 5.46 17.86
N LEU A 312 -12.44 4.88 18.47
CA LEU A 312 -12.50 3.58 19.14
C LEU A 312 -13.38 3.64 20.40
N ALA A 313 -13.21 4.68 21.23
CA ALA A 313 -14.01 4.88 22.45
C ALA A 313 -15.50 5.10 22.12
N ARG A 314 -15.82 5.82 21.04
CA ARG A 314 -17.21 5.97 20.58
C ARG A 314 -17.81 4.67 20.05
N SER A 315 -17.02 3.81 19.41
CA SER A 315 -17.48 2.49 18.95
C SER A 315 -17.70 1.45 20.07
N LEU A 316 -17.26 1.74 21.30
CA LEU A 316 -17.41 0.85 22.46
C LEU A 316 -18.56 1.29 23.39
N VAL A 317 -19.16 2.47 23.18
CA VAL A 317 -20.19 3.07 24.04
C VAL A 317 -21.54 3.21 23.31
N THR A 318 -21.63 2.77 22.05
CA THR A 318 -22.88 2.68 21.26
C THR A 318 -23.03 1.27 20.71
#